data_AF-A0A3G9JKX9-F1
#
_entry.id   AF-A0A3G9JKX9-F1
#
_cell.length_a   1.000
_cell.length_b   1.000
_cell.length_c   1.000
_cell.angle_alpha   90.00
_cell.angle_beta   90.00
_cell.angle_gamma   90.00
#
_symmetry.space_group_name_H-M   'P 1'
#
loop_
_entity.id
_entity.type
_entity.pdbx_description
1 polymer ?
#
loop_
_entity_poly.entity_id
_entity_poly.type
_entity_poly.pdbx_seq_one_letter_code
_entity_poly.pdbx_strand_id
1 'polypeptide(L)'
;MLVDIKVTSTKQPQSSCPFKSARQKIFGLGYSLIIFVYEKLDNSLNRTANLRMITTIFVSAERTADFQMTRGIRNILNNQGNKDDLIAFMLDKNLPVDEMEAANIADEILANPPVQGFLTISNALQWRLQYTRVIDLAGQEEGLIAIYREN
;
A
#
# COMPACT_ATOMS: atom_id res chain seq x y z
N MET A 1 -10.51 12.60 -10.61
CA MET A 1 -9.39 12.07 -9.81
C MET A 1 -9.87 11.99 -8.37
N LEU A 2 -9.99 10.79 -7.81
CA LEU A 2 -10.37 10.60 -6.40
C LEU A 2 -9.09 10.53 -5.58
N VAL A 3 -8.98 11.37 -4.55
CA VAL A 3 -7.83 11.43 -3.65
C VAL A 3 -8.34 11.32 -2.22
N ASP A 4 -7.79 10.39 -1.45
CA ASP A 4 -8.05 10.25 -0.01
C ASP A 4 -6.88 10.85 0.80
N ILE A 5 -7.18 11.32 2.01
CA ILE A 5 -6.18 11.89 2.91
C ILE A 5 -5.93 10.91 4.06
N LYS A 6 -4.66 10.62 4.30
CA LYS A 6 -4.19 9.82 5.44
C LYS A 6 -3.28 10.67 6.31
N VAL A 7 -3.40 10.50 7.61
CA VAL A 7 -2.56 11.17 8.60
C VAL A 7 -1.97 10.11 9.50
N THR A 8 -0.66 10.11 9.70
CA THR A 8 0.02 9.04 10.42
C THR A 8 1.23 9.53 11.20
N SER A 9 1.56 8.82 12.29
CA SER A 9 2.72 9.13 13.11
C SER A 9 3.99 8.56 12.48
N THR A 10 5.10 9.31 12.52
CA THR A 10 6.41 8.79 12.13
C THR A 10 6.86 7.59 12.99
N LYS A 11 6.37 7.48 14.23
CA LYS A 11 6.70 6.36 15.14
C LYS A 11 5.96 5.08 14.78
N GLN A 12 4.78 5.20 14.17
CA GLN A 12 3.94 4.07 13.78
C GLN A 12 3.18 4.44 12.50
N PRO A 13 3.85 4.43 11.34
CA PRO A 13 3.31 4.95 10.09
C PRO A 13 2.29 3.99 9.49
N GLN A 14 1.10 3.92 10.09
CA GLN A 14 -0.03 3.15 9.60
C GLN A 14 -1.37 3.84 9.88
N SER A 15 -2.41 3.42 9.18
CA SER A 15 -3.79 3.75 9.50
C SER A 15 -4.75 2.64 9.06
N SER A 16 -5.97 2.63 9.60
CA SER A 16 -7.02 1.74 9.10
C SER A 16 -7.45 2.15 7.69
N CYS A 17 -7.84 1.16 6.89
CA CYS A 17 -8.41 1.41 5.58
C CYS A 17 -9.69 0.59 5.40
N PRO A 18 -10.78 1.20 4.89
CA PRO A 18 -11.96 0.47 4.47
C PRO A 18 -11.63 -0.26 3.16
N PHE A 19 -10.84 -1.33 3.29
CA PHE A 19 -10.45 -2.19 2.20
C PHE A 19 -11.65 -3.04 1.79
N LYS A 20 -12.02 -2.98 0.51
CA LYS A 20 -13.28 -3.52 -0.01
C LYS A 20 -13.13 -4.93 -0.55
N SER A 21 -11.95 -5.30 -1.04
CA SER A 21 -11.72 -6.59 -1.69
C SER A 21 -10.24 -6.93 -1.75
N ALA A 22 -9.91 -8.21 -1.61
CA ALA A 22 -8.56 -8.76 -1.80
C ALA A 22 -7.85 -8.25 -3.07
N ARG A 23 -8.61 -8.01 -4.14
CA ARG A 23 -8.16 -7.45 -5.43
C ARG A 23 -7.37 -6.14 -5.28
N GLN A 24 -7.74 -5.29 -4.31
CA GLN A 24 -7.04 -4.02 -4.08
C GLN A 24 -5.59 -4.22 -3.59
N LYS A 25 -5.26 -5.41 -3.07
CA LYS A 25 -3.89 -5.77 -2.68
C LYS A 25 -3.00 -5.96 -3.89
N ILE A 26 -3.59 -6.30 -5.03
CA ILE A 26 -2.91 -6.61 -6.29
C ILE A 26 -2.96 -5.40 -7.23
N PHE A 27 -4.15 -4.83 -7.42
CA PHE A 27 -4.38 -3.78 -8.42
C PHE A 27 -4.40 -2.36 -7.84
N GLY A 28 -4.32 -2.22 -6.52
CA GLY A 28 -4.36 -0.93 -5.83
C GLY A 28 -5.76 -0.54 -5.36
N LEU A 29 -5.83 0.57 -4.63
CA LEU A 29 -7.04 1.04 -3.97
C LEU A 29 -8.07 1.62 -4.95
N GLY A 30 -7.64 2.00 -6.16
CA GLY A 30 -8.45 2.67 -7.18
C GLY A 30 -8.54 4.19 -7.01
N TYR A 31 -7.76 4.77 -6.10
CA TYR A 31 -7.67 6.20 -5.83
C TYR A 31 -6.29 6.55 -5.29
N SER A 32 -5.90 7.83 -5.43
CA SER A 32 -4.61 8.33 -4.95
C SER A 32 -4.67 8.67 -3.46
N LEU A 33 -3.50 8.75 -2.81
CA LEU A 33 -3.38 9.14 -1.40
C LEU A 33 -2.55 10.42 -1.27
N ILE A 34 -2.97 11.32 -0.38
CA ILE A 34 -2.08 12.30 0.24
C ILE A 34 -1.86 11.87 1.68
N ILE A 35 -0.60 11.64 2.06
CA ILE A 35 -0.21 11.16 3.38
C ILE A 35 0.53 12.27 4.10
N PHE A 36 -0.03 12.73 5.21
CA PHE A 36 0.63 13.62 6.17
C PHE A 36 1.29 12.78 7.26
N VAL A 37 2.59 12.92 7.40
CA VAL A 37 3.37 12.27 8.44
C VAL A 37 3.69 13.28 9.51
N TYR A 38 3.33 12.98 10.75
CA TYR A 38 3.59 13.84 11.89
C TYR A 38 4.54 13.24 12.91
N GLU A 39 5.26 14.12 13.60
CA GLU A 39 5.87 13.85 14.89
C GLU A 39 5.00 14.46 16.00
N LYS A 40 4.82 13.72 17.11
CA LYS A 40 4.13 14.19 18.31
C LYS A 40 5.10 14.21 19.49
N LEU A 41 5.23 15.38 20.10
CA LEU A 41 6.02 15.63 21.30
C LEU A 41 5.07 16.01 22.44
N ASP A 42 5.02 15.16 23.47
CA ASP A 42 4.18 15.35 24.64
C ASP A 42 4.94 16.06 25.76
N ASN A 43 4.32 17.06 26.39
CA ASN A 43 4.80 17.70 27.61
C ASN A 43 3.80 17.40 28.74
N SER A 44 4.14 16.42 29.58
CA SER A 44 3.29 15.96 30.68
C SER A 44 3.12 17.00 31.80
N LEU A 45 4.14 17.84 32.04
CA LEU A 45 4.10 18.89 33.06
C LEU A 45 3.08 19.97 32.69
N ASN A 46 3.16 20.47 31.46
CA ASN A 46 2.28 21.53 30.96
C ASN A 46 0.97 21.00 30.38
N ARG A 47 0.77 19.67 30.34
CA ARG A 47 -0.39 18.99 29.72
C ARG A 47 -0.65 19.46 28.28
N THR A 48 0.41 19.65 27.51
CA THR A 48 0.35 20.08 26.11
C THR A 48 1.04 19.07 25.21
N ALA A 49 0.67 19.06 23.93
CA ALA A 49 1.36 18.31 22.90
C ALA A 49 1.61 19.20 21.68
N ASN A 50 2.80 19.07 21.09
CA ASN A 50 3.13 19.70 19.83
C ASN A 50 3.07 18.64 18.72
N LEU A 51 2.29 18.93 17.66
CA LEU A 51 2.13 18.07 16.49
C LEU A 51 2.78 18.77 15.31
N ARG A 52 3.85 18.19 14.77
CA ARG A 52 4.59 18.74 13.63
C ARG A 52 4.39 17.86 12.42
N MET A 53 3.89 18.42 11.32
CA MET A 53 3.88 17.73 10.04
C MET A 53 5.30 17.78 9.46
N ILE A 54 5.97 16.64 9.41
CA ILE A 54 7.38 16.55 9.00
C ILE A 54 7.54 16.09 7.55
N THR A 55 6.52 15.44 6.98
CA THR A 55 6.57 14.95 5.60
C THR A 55 5.15 14.89 5.03
N THR A 56 4.98 15.30 3.78
CA THR A 56 3.74 15.15 3.01
C THR A 56 4.04 14.49 1.68
N ILE A 57 3.30 13.44 1.36
CA ILE A 57 3.58 12.57 0.19
C ILE A 57 2.31 12.40 -0.60
N PHE A 58 2.39 12.53 -1.92
CA PHE A 58 1.35 12.08 -2.83
C PHE A 58 1.71 10.72 -3.43
N VAL A 59 0.76 9.80 -3.41
CA VAL A 59 0.87 8.47 -4.01
C VAL A 59 -0.18 8.36 -5.11
N SER A 60 0.25 8.16 -6.35
CA SER A 60 -0.67 7.92 -7.47
C SER A 60 -1.47 6.64 -7.27
N ALA A 61 -2.67 6.55 -7.84
CA ALA A 61 -3.60 5.45 -7.56
C ALA A 61 -3.01 4.07 -7.93
N GLU A 62 -2.22 4.05 -8.99
CA GLU A 62 -1.55 2.92 -9.62
C GLU A 62 -0.44 2.36 -8.71
N ARG A 63 0.08 3.18 -7.78
CA ARG A 63 1.13 2.80 -6.83
C ARG A 63 0.59 2.38 -5.46
N THR A 64 -0.73 2.34 -5.28
CA THR A 64 -1.36 2.03 -3.98
C THR A 64 -1.55 0.54 -3.70
N ALA A 65 -1.13 -0.35 -4.60
CA ALA A 65 -1.16 -1.80 -4.35
C ALA A 65 -0.14 -2.21 -3.28
N ASP A 66 -0.25 -3.45 -2.80
CA ASP A 66 0.72 -4.00 -1.84
C ASP A 66 2.03 -4.33 -2.50
N PHE A 67 3.12 -3.88 -1.90
CA PHE A 67 4.46 -3.99 -2.44
C PHE A 67 4.90 -5.45 -2.59
N GLN A 68 4.69 -6.29 -1.58
CA GLN A 68 5.16 -7.68 -1.61
C GLN A 68 4.31 -8.53 -2.55
N MET A 69 2.99 -8.30 -2.54
CA MET A 69 2.06 -8.98 -3.43
C MET A 69 2.39 -8.70 -4.90
N THR A 70 2.48 -7.42 -5.28
CA THR A 70 2.79 -7.04 -6.67
C THR A 70 4.21 -7.45 -7.08
N ARG A 71 5.19 -7.36 -6.17
CA ARG A 71 6.56 -7.83 -6.46
C ARG A 71 6.60 -9.34 -6.73
N GLY A 72 5.91 -10.14 -5.93
CA GLY A 72 5.86 -11.58 -6.12
C GLY A 72 5.17 -11.97 -7.42
N ILE A 73 4.02 -11.37 -7.72
CA ILE A 73 3.30 -11.59 -8.99
C ILE A 73 4.19 -11.24 -10.19
N ARG A 74 4.82 -10.06 -10.18
CA ARG A 74 5.69 -9.63 -11.28
C ARG A 74 6.89 -10.57 -11.47
N ASN A 75 7.44 -11.10 -10.38
CA ASN A 75 8.52 -12.09 -10.45
C ASN A 75 8.06 -13.40 -11.09
N ILE A 76 6.86 -13.89 -10.76
CA ILE A 76 6.29 -15.09 -11.37
C ILE A 76 6.12 -14.90 -12.88
N LEU A 77 5.53 -13.77 -13.28
CA LEU A 77 5.35 -13.44 -14.70
C LEU A 77 6.68 -13.31 -15.46
N ASN A 78 7.68 -12.66 -14.86
CA ASN A 78 9.02 -12.54 -15.45
C ASN A 78 9.72 -13.90 -15.65
N ASN A 79 9.37 -14.89 -14.81
CA ASN A 79 9.88 -16.26 -14.90
C ASN A 79 9.00 -17.17 -15.77
N GLN A 80 8.11 -16.60 -16.59
CA GLN A 80 7.18 -17.33 -17.46
C GLN A 80 6.22 -18.26 -16.68
N GLY A 81 5.93 -17.92 -15.42
CA GLY A 81 4.95 -18.62 -14.61
C GLY A 81 3.55 -18.50 -15.19
N ASN A 82 2.74 -19.54 -14.95
CA ASN A 82 1.41 -19.68 -15.51
C ASN A 82 0.31 -19.32 -14.47
N LYS A 83 -0.95 -19.58 -14.84
CA LYS A 83 -2.11 -19.35 -13.99
C LYS A 83 -2.01 -20.09 -12.64
N ASP A 84 -1.60 -21.35 -12.67
CA ASP A 84 -1.53 -22.20 -11.47
C ASP A 84 -0.46 -21.69 -10.50
N ASP A 85 0.68 -21.19 -11.00
CA ASP A 85 1.72 -20.57 -10.19
C ASP A 85 1.20 -19.32 -9.46
N LEU A 86 0.39 -18.50 -10.15
CA LEU A 86 -0.23 -17.31 -9.56
C LEU A 86 -1.26 -17.67 -8.49
N ILE A 87 -2.10 -18.69 -8.74
CA ILE A 87 -3.07 -19.19 -7.75
C ILE A 87 -2.33 -19.71 -6.51
N ALA A 88 -1.33 -20.57 -6.70
CA ALA A 88 -0.53 -21.12 -5.62
C ALA A 88 0.14 -20.00 -4.79
N PHE A 89 0.68 -18.97 -5.45
CA PHE A 89 1.25 -17.81 -4.78
C PHE A 89 0.24 -17.01 -3.95
N MET A 90 -0.96 -16.76 -4.48
CA MET A 90 -2.00 -16.03 -3.74
C MET A 90 -2.46 -16.79 -2.49
N LEU A 91 -2.59 -18.11 -2.60
CA LEU A 91 -2.93 -18.99 -1.47
C LEU A 91 -1.80 -19.04 -0.44
N ASP A 92 -0.54 -19.17 -0.85
CA ASP A 92 0.64 -19.11 0.03
C ASP A 92 0.71 -17.79 0.80
N LYS A 93 0.35 -16.68 0.16
CA LYS A 93 0.27 -15.34 0.79
C LYS A 93 -0.99 -15.12 1.62
N ASN A 94 -1.80 -16.17 1.83
CA ASN A 94 -3.04 -16.12 2.60
C ASN A 94 -3.93 -14.95 2.15
N LEU A 95 -4.01 -14.71 0.84
CA LEU A 95 -4.95 -13.75 0.30
C LEU A 95 -6.37 -14.25 0.61
N PRO A 96 -7.26 -13.43 1.22
CA PRO A 96 -8.57 -13.88 1.64
C PRO A 96 -9.53 -13.92 0.45
N VAL A 97 -9.33 -14.90 -0.41
CA VAL A 97 -10.13 -15.26 -1.58
C VAL A 97 -10.34 -16.77 -1.58
N ASP A 98 -11.45 -17.23 -2.14
CA ASP A 98 -11.62 -18.65 -2.44
C ASP A 98 -10.86 -19.03 -3.72
N GLU A 99 -10.81 -20.32 -4.03
CA GLU A 99 -10.09 -20.84 -5.21
C GLU A 99 -10.65 -20.31 -6.53
N MET A 100 -11.97 -20.08 -6.62
CA MET A 100 -12.61 -19.59 -7.83
C MET A 100 -12.22 -18.13 -8.10
N GLU A 101 -12.29 -17.29 -7.07
CA GLU A 101 -11.87 -15.90 -7.15
C GLU A 101 -10.35 -15.77 -7.36
N ALA A 102 -9.54 -16.64 -6.75
CA ALA A 102 -8.11 -16.72 -7.04
C ALA A 102 -7.85 -17.05 -8.52
N ALA A 103 -8.60 -17.99 -9.11
CA ALA A 103 -8.47 -18.31 -10.53
C ALA A 103 -8.86 -17.14 -11.45
N ASN A 104 -9.95 -16.42 -11.12
CA ASN A 104 -10.37 -15.22 -11.86
C ASN A 104 -9.31 -14.10 -11.78
N ILE A 105 -8.76 -13.85 -10.58
CA ILE A 105 -7.70 -12.88 -10.38
C ILE A 105 -6.44 -13.27 -11.16
N ALA A 106 -6.10 -14.57 -11.21
CA ALA A 106 -4.95 -15.05 -11.98
C ALA A 106 -5.11 -14.81 -13.48
N ASP A 107 -6.30 -15.08 -14.05
CA ASP A 107 -6.60 -14.76 -15.46
C ASP A 107 -6.44 -13.26 -15.75
N GLU A 108 -6.92 -12.41 -14.83
CA GLU A 108 -6.81 -10.96 -14.97
C GLU A 108 -5.37 -10.46 -14.83
N ILE A 109 -4.57 -11.04 -13.93
CA ILE A 109 -3.14 -10.73 -13.81
C ILE A 109 -2.41 -11.05 -15.12
N LEU A 110 -2.75 -12.16 -15.79
CA LEU A 110 -2.15 -12.54 -17.07
C LEU A 110 -2.55 -11.56 -18.19
N ALA A 111 -3.80 -11.13 -18.20
CA ALA A 111 -4.31 -10.17 -19.19
C ALA A 111 -3.81 -8.73 -18.93
N ASN A 112 -3.68 -8.33 -17.67
CA ASN A 112 -3.31 -7.01 -17.22
C ASN A 112 -2.38 -7.09 -15.99
N PRO A 113 -1.07 -7.32 -16.20
CA PRO A 113 -0.11 -7.43 -15.10
C PRO A 113 -0.10 -6.19 -14.20
N PRO A 114 -0.16 -6.35 -12.86
CA PRO A 114 -0.13 -5.22 -11.96
C PRO A 114 1.23 -4.51 -11.99
N VAL A 115 1.21 -3.19 -11.89
CA VAL A 115 2.43 -2.41 -11.64
C VAL A 115 2.89 -2.57 -10.19
N GLN A 116 4.15 -2.21 -9.92
CA GLN A 116 4.67 -2.23 -8.55
C GLN A 116 3.90 -1.25 -7.66
N GLY A 117 3.26 -1.79 -6.62
CA GLY A 117 2.67 -1.02 -5.53
C GLY A 117 3.71 -0.71 -4.45
N PHE A 118 3.43 0.27 -3.59
CA PHE A 118 4.37 0.72 -2.55
C PHE A 118 3.81 0.71 -1.14
N LEU A 119 2.51 0.47 -0.96
CA LEU A 119 1.93 0.29 0.36
C LEU A 119 2.25 -1.10 0.91
N THR A 120 2.17 -1.25 2.22
CA THR A 120 2.04 -2.58 2.84
C THR A 120 0.62 -2.70 3.37
N ILE A 121 -0.09 -3.75 2.99
CA ILE A 121 -1.49 -3.97 3.33
C ILE A 121 -1.60 -5.23 4.19
N SER A 122 -1.94 -5.09 5.47
CA SER A 122 -1.98 -6.22 6.40
C SER A 122 -3.22 -7.11 6.19
N ASN A 123 -3.05 -8.43 6.13
CA ASN A 123 -4.17 -9.37 6.21
C ASN A 123 -4.61 -9.48 7.68
N ALA A 124 -5.60 -8.70 8.10
CA ALA A 124 -6.15 -8.75 9.46
C ALA A 124 -7.66 -8.46 9.42
N LEU A 125 -8.38 -8.80 10.50
CA LEU A 125 -9.82 -8.52 10.69
C LEU A 125 -10.21 -7.07 10.36
N GLN A 126 -9.27 -6.13 10.57
CA GLN A 126 -9.33 -4.76 10.07
C GLN A 126 -8.05 -4.44 9.32
N TRP A 127 -8.14 -4.36 8.00
CA TRP A 127 -7.04 -4.04 7.11
C TRP A 127 -6.40 -2.70 7.48
N ARG A 128 -5.06 -2.67 7.55
CA ARG A 128 -4.28 -1.46 7.77
C ARG A 128 -3.34 -1.25 6.60
N LEU A 129 -3.19 0.02 6.22
CA LEU A 129 -2.14 0.47 5.33
C LEU A 129 -0.96 0.89 6.18
N GLN A 130 0.23 0.41 5.84
CA GLN A 130 1.48 0.91 6.40
C GLN A 130 2.24 1.70 5.33
N TYR A 131 2.82 2.80 5.76
CA TYR A 131 3.36 3.84 4.89
C TYR A 131 4.89 3.93 4.91
N THR A 132 5.59 3.15 5.76
CA THR A 132 7.06 3.21 5.91
C THR A 132 7.78 3.29 4.56
N ARG A 133 7.46 2.37 3.65
CA ARG A 133 8.10 2.32 2.33
C ARG A 133 7.82 3.54 1.46
N VAL A 134 6.57 4.04 1.50
CA VAL A 134 6.20 5.26 0.79
C VAL A 134 6.94 6.46 1.37
N ILE A 135 7.13 6.51 2.68
CA ILE A 135 7.89 7.55 3.37
C ILE A 135 9.37 7.51 2.94
N ASP A 136 9.97 6.33 2.92
CA ASP A 136 11.38 6.15 2.58
C ASP A 136 11.68 6.50 1.12
N LEU A 137 10.79 6.10 0.20
CA LEU A 137 10.98 6.24 -1.26
C LEU A 137 10.32 7.49 -1.86
N ALA A 138 9.72 8.36 -1.05
CA ALA A 138 9.11 9.59 -1.56
C ALA A 138 10.14 10.46 -2.29
N GLY A 139 9.81 10.81 -3.54
CA GLY A 139 10.64 11.57 -4.45
C GLY A 139 11.65 10.73 -5.26
N GLN A 140 11.75 9.42 -5.02
CA GLN A 140 12.72 8.54 -5.69
C GLN A 140 12.08 7.62 -6.74
N GLU A 141 10.77 7.41 -6.64
CA GLU A 141 10.02 6.45 -7.46
C GLU A 141 8.86 7.15 -8.17
N GLU A 142 8.56 6.71 -9.38
CA GLU A 142 7.46 7.28 -10.17
C GLU A 142 6.11 7.09 -9.47
N GLY A 143 5.35 8.17 -9.32
CA GLY A 143 4.07 8.18 -8.61
C GLY A 143 4.18 8.32 -7.09
N LEU A 144 5.39 8.42 -6.53
CA LEU A 144 5.64 8.76 -5.13
C LEU A 144 6.27 10.16 -5.03
N ILE A 145 5.42 11.19 -4.91
CA ILE A 145 5.86 12.59 -4.93
C ILE A 145 6.03 13.08 -3.49
N ALA A 146 7.25 13.50 -3.13
CA ALA A 146 7.47 14.25 -1.90
C ALA A 146 6.97 15.70 -2.08
N ILE A 147 5.81 16.01 -1.52
CA ILE A 147 5.24 17.37 -1.56
C ILE A 147 5.98 18.28 -0.57
N TYR A 148 6.27 17.74 0.62
CA TYR A 148 6.99 18.42 1.68
C TYR A 148 7.84 17.42 2.44
N ARG A 149 9.05 17.83 2.81
CA ARG A 149 9.93 17.13 3.73
C ARG A 149 10.65 18.19 4.55
N GLU A 150 10.58 18.08 5.87
CA GLU A 150 11.32 18.93 6.77
C GLU A 150 12.82 18.70 6.56
N ASN A 151 13.58 19.79 6.44
CA ASN A 151 15.03 19.79 6.17
C ASN A 151 15.84 19.40 7.40
#